data_AF-A0A3D0ZH43-F1
#
_entry.id   AF-A0A3D0ZH43-F1
#
_cell.length_a   1.000
_cell.length_b   1.000
_cell.length_c   1.000
_cell.angle_alpha   90.00
_cell.angle_beta   90.00
_cell.angle_gamma   90.00
#
_symmetry.space_group_name_H-M   'P 1'
#
loop_
_entity.id
_entity.type
_entity.pdbx_description
1 polymer ?
#
loop_
_entity_poly.entity_id
_entity_poly.type
_entity_poly.pdbx_seq_one_letter_code
_entity_poly.pdbx_strand_id
1 'polypeptide(L)'
;VPSADYLAEQELFDAEAVDLMARHGLGVVRLDHHAPDSDDAVDYRVDPTIISTDIESVRLGKDLGASRAVELLAAQGITPQAWRTVGDSRTDYAMADWLHHNDHPVKHVDVRPADGVPVKPYDVLTATDLGLGGDVIHDDAGGAFLRSWREAMVG
;
A
#
# COMPACT_ATOMS: atom_id res chain seq x y z
N VAL A 1 12.24 15.50 -20.82
CA VAL A 1 11.24 16.55 -20.54
C VAL A 1 11.55 17.09 -19.15
N PRO A 2 11.65 18.42 -18.95
CA PRO A 2 11.75 19.03 -17.62
C PRO A 2 10.61 18.59 -16.72
N SER A 3 10.85 18.45 -15.40
CA SER A 3 9.80 18.03 -14.46
C SER A 3 8.60 18.98 -14.45
N ALA A 4 8.84 20.29 -14.58
CA ALA A 4 7.75 21.28 -14.62
C ALA A 4 6.83 21.07 -15.84
N ASP A 5 7.41 20.77 -17.00
CA ASP A 5 6.65 20.51 -18.23
C ASP A 5 5.85 19.21 -18.11
N TYR A 6 6.43 18.16 -17.49
CA TYR A 6 5.71 16.92 -17.21
C TYR A 6 4.52 17.16 -16.28
N LEU A 7 4.73 17.88 -15.17
CA LEU A 7 3.67 18.15 -14.18
C LEU A 7 2.54 19.01 -14.77
N ALA A 8 2.87 19.96 -15.65
CA ALA A 8 1.88 20.76 -16.35
C ALA A 8 1.01 19.91 -17.30
N GLU A 9 1.63 18.99 -18.06
CA GLU A 9 0.90 18.06 -18.92
C GLU A 9 0.11 17.01 -18.14
N GLN A 10 0.64 16.56 -17.00
CA GLN A 10 -0.05 15.62 -16.12
C GLN A 10 -1.37 16.19 -15.59
N GLU A 11 -1.40 17.47 -15.19
CA GLU A 11 -2.63 18.11 -14.71
C GLU A 11 -3.71 18.15 -15.80
N LEU A 12 -3.33 18.44 -17.05
CA LEU A 12 -4.24 18.43 -18.20
C LEU A 12 -4.75 17.02 -18.49
N PHE A 13 -3.85 16.04 -18.52
CA PHE A 13 -4.19 14.63 -18.71
C PHE A 13 -5.18 14.12 -17.66
N ASP A 14 -4.94 14.42 -16.37
CA ASP A 14 -5.81 13.99 -15.29
C ASP A 14 -7.24 14.55 -15.44
N ALA A 15 -7.35 15.83 -15.81
CA ALA A 15 -8.65 16.47 -16.02
C ALA A 15 -9.39 15.85 -17.21
N GLU A 16 -8.69 15.61 -18.32
CA GLU A 16 -9.26 14.93 -19.49
C GLU A 16 -9.70 13.49 -19.19
N ALA A 17 -8.95 12.78 -18.34
CA ALA A 17 -9.28 11.44 -17.89
C ALA A 17 -10.57 11.43 -17.05
N VAL A 18 -10.68 12.32 -16.06
CA VAL A 18 -11.90 12.48 -15.24
C VAL A 18 -13.11 12.80 -16.12
N ASP A 19 -12.97 13.75 -17.05
CA ASP A 19 -14.04 14.11 -17.99
C ASP A 19 -14.45 12.93 -18.88
N LEU A 20 -13.48 12.14 -19.37
CA LEU A 20 -13.77 10.96 -20.16
C LEU A 20 -14.52 9.90 -19.36
N MET A 21 -14.10 9.64 -18.12
CA MET A 21 -14.76 8.70 -17.22
C MET A 21 -16.21 9.11 -16.93
N ALA A 22 -16.44 10.39 -16.63
CA ALA A 22 -17.78 10.92 -16.40
C ALA A 22 -18.68 10.76 -17.65
N ARG A 23 -18.17 11.01 -18.87
CA ARG A 23 -18.91 10.78 -20.12
C ARG A 23 -19.33 9.33 -20.33
N HIS A 24 -18.60 8.38 -19.74
CA HIS A 24 -18.90 6.96 -19.80
C HIS A 24 -19.69 6.45 -18.58
N GLY A 25 -20.13 7.35 -17.69
CA GLY A 25 -20.89 6.99 -16.49
C GLY A 25 -20.04 6.24 -15.47
N LEU A 26 -18.74 6.53 -15.39
CA LEU A 26 -17.85 5.96 -14.39
C LEU A 26 -17.62 6.98 -13.28
N GLY A 27 -18.01 6.63 -12.06
CA GLY A 27 -17.83 7.48 -10.90
C GLY A 27 -16.36 7.52 -10.48
N VAL A 28 -15.82 8.73 -10.31
CA VAL A 28 -14.38 8.95 -10.10
C VAL A 28 -14.13 9.96 -8.99
N VAL A 29 -13.07 9.71 -8.20
CA VAL A 29 -12.47 10.67 -7.27
C VAL A 29 -11.07 11.05 -7.73
N ARG A 30 -10.75 12.34 -7.67
CA ARG A 30 -9.38 12.86 -7.86
C ARG A 30 -9.04 13.81 -6.72
N LEU A 31 -8.08 13.45 -5.88
CA LEU A 31 -7.76 14.19 -4.66
C LEU A 31 -9.06 14.44 -3.85
N ASP A 32 -9.43 15.71 -3.63
CA ASP A 32 -10.66 16.10 -2.92
C ASP A 32 -11.89 16.27 -3.84
N HIS A 33 -11.73 16.06 -5.16
CA HIS A 33 -12.82 16.21 -6.13
C HIS A 33 -13.56 14.90 -6.35
N HIS A 34 -14.86 14.89 -6.03
CA HIS A 34 -15.75 13.74 -6.19
C HIS A 34 -16.72 13.98 -7.36
N ALA A 35 -16.71 13.07 -8.34
CA ALA A 35 -17.61 13.06 -9.48
C ALA A 35 -18.31 11.68 -9.55
N PRO A 36 -19.43 11.47 -8.84
CA PRO A 36 -20.13 10.20 -8.84
C PRO A 36 -20.79 9.90 -10.20
N ASP A 37 -21.07 8.62 -10.46
CA ASP A 37 -21.82 8.19 -11.64
C ASP A 37 -23.34 8.42 -11.52
N SER A 38 -24.10 7.91 -12.50
CA SER A 38 -25.56 8.00 -12.52
C SER A 38 -26.26 7.26 -11.38
N ASP A 39 -25.57 6.34 -10.71
CA ASP A 39 -26.06 5.57 -9.56
C ASP A 39 -25.53 6.12 -8.22
N ASP A 40 -24.93 7.32 -8.24
CA ASP A 40 -24.29 8.00 -7.10
C ASP A 40 -23.09 7.21 -6.52
N ALA A 41 -22.47 6.34 -7.33
CA ALA A 41 -21.32 5.54 -6.93
C ALA A 41 -20.00 6.19 -7.38
N VAL A 42 -18.92 5.87 -6.66
CA VAL A 42 -17.53 6.20 -7.03
C VAL A 42 -16.74 4.90 -6.99
N ASP A 43 -16.44 4.36 -8.17
CA ASP A 43 -15.78 3.06 -8.31
C ASP A 43 -14.29 3.19 -8.66
N TYR A 44 -13.84 4.37 -9.07
CA TYR A 44 -12.47 4.62 -9.52
C TYR A 44 -11.83 5.85 -8.86
N ARG A 45 -10.50 5.86 -8.85
CA ARG A 45 -9.66 6.99 -8.44
C ARG A 45 -8.66 7.32 -9.55
N VAL A 46 -8.43 8.62 -9.74
CA VAL A 46 -7.31 9.18 -10.49
C VAL A 46 -6.36 9.79 -9.47
N ASP A 47 -5.18 9.19 -9.29
CA ASP A 47 -4.20 9.57 -8.25
C ASP A 47 -2.86 9.96 -8.87
N PRO A 48 -2.56 11.26 -8.99
CA PRO A 48 -1.28 11.72 -9.53
C PRO A 48 -0.15 11.54 -8.50
N THR A 49 0.94 10.94 -8.96
CA THR A 49 2.24 10.86 -8.28
C THR A 49 3.27 11.75 -8.98
N ILE A 50 4.46 11.86 -8.38
CA ILE A 50 5.58 12.65 -8.93
C ILE A 50 6.00 12.19 -10.34
N ILE A 51 5.74 10.92 -10.69
CA ILE A 51 6.23 10.30 -11.93
C ILE A 51 5.16 9.63 -12.79
N SER A 52 3.91 9.53 -12.31
CA SER A 52 2.81 8.85 -12.98
C SER A 52 1.45 9.37 -12.52
N THR A 53 0.39 9.09 -13.28
CA THR A 53 -0.98 9.14 -12.79
C THR A 53 -1.53 7.73 -12.75
N ASP A 54 -1.98 7.29 -11.58
CA ASP A 54 -2.59 5.99 -11.39
C ASP A 54 -4.12 6.11 -11.55
N ILE A 55 -4.69 5.30 -12.45
CA ILE A 55 -6.14 5.21 -12.65
C ILE A 55 -6.57 3.80 -12.25
N GLU A 56 -7.26 3.69 -11.13
CA GLU A 56 -7.50 2.40 -10.50
C GLU A 56 -8.88 2.33 -9.86
N SER A 57 -9.39 1.12 -9.65
CA SER A 57 -10.61 0.95 -8.86
C SER A 57 -10.37 1.33 -7.41
N VAL A 58 -11.31 2.02 -6.76
CA VAL A 58 -11.24 2.33 -5.32
C VAL A 58 -11.21 1.09 -4.43
N ARG A 59 -11.55 -0.07 -4.98
CA ARG A 59 -11.48 -1.37 -4.29
C ARG A 59 -10.06 -1.95 -4.30
N LEU A 60 -9.17 -1.43 -5.14
CA LEU A 60 -7.77 -1.85 -5.14
C LEU A 60 -7.08 -1.27 -3.91
N GLY A 61 -6.42 -2.15 -3.17
CA GLY A 61 -5.83 -1.82 -1.89
C GLY A 61 -4.91 -2.93 -1.41
N LYS A 62 -4.06 -2.55 -0.47
CA LYS A 62 -3.08 -3.45 0.15
C LYS A 62 -3.76 -4.54 0.97
N ASP A 63 -4.90 -4.24 1.58
CA ASP A 63 -5.84 -5.17 2.22
C ASP A 63 -6.40 -6.20 1.23
N LEU A 64 -6.87 -5.78 0.05
CA LEU A 64 -7.32 -6.70 -0.99
C LEU A 64 -6.17 -7.61 -1.42
N GLY A 65 -4.96 -7.07 -1.59
CA GLY A 65 -3.76 -7.86 -1.88
C GLY A 65 -3.49 -8.94 -0.81
N ALA A 66 -3.59 -8.58 0.47
CA ALA A 66 -3.45 -9.52 1.58
C ALA A 66 -4.53 -10.63 1.53
N SER A 67 -5.79 -10.27 1.27
CA SER A 67 -6.87 -11.25 1.12
C SER A 67 -6.62 -12.25 0.00
N ARG A 68 -6.19 -11.76 -1.18
CA ARG A 68 -5.88 -12.61 -2.33
C ARG A 68 -4.68 -13.51 -2.08
N ALA A 69 -3.67 -13.04 -1.34
CA ALA A 69 -2.53 -13.86 -0.95
C ALA A 69 -2.95 -15.00 -0.02
N VAL A 70 -3.81 -14.74 0.95
CA VAL A 70 -4.38 -15.79 1.82
C VAL A 70 -5.18 -16.81 1.00
N GLU A 71 -6.09 -16.35 0.14
CA GLU A 71 -6.89 -17.22 -0.73
C GLU A 71 -6.02 -18.13 -1.61
N LEU A 72 -4.98 -17.55 -2.22
CA LEU A 72 -4.05 -18.27 -3.10
C LEU A 72 -3.30 -19.39 -2.36
N LEU A 73 -2.81 -19.11 -1.14
CA LEU A 73 -2.12 -20.10 -0.33
C LEU A 73 -3.07 -21.18 0.18
N ALA A 74 -4.26 -20.80 0.64
CA ALA A 74 -5.28 -21.72 1.10
C ALA A 74 -5.73 -22.68 -0.02
N ALA A 75 -5.86 -22.20 -1.25
CA ALA A 75 -6.16 -23.03 -2.42
C ALA A 75 -5.08 -24.10 -2.70
N GLN A 76 -3.86 -23.91 -2.20
CA GLN A 76 -2.76 -24.87 -2.27
C GLN A 76 -2.64 -25.72 -0.99
N GLY A 77 -3.58 -25.58 -0.05
CA GLY A 77 -3.53 -26.25 1.26
C GLY A 77 -2.46 -25.69 2.20
N ILE A 78 -1.97 -24.47 1.95
CA ILE A 78 -0.95 -23.81 2.76
C ILE A 78 -1.63 -22.83 3.72
N THR A 79 -1.38 -22.98 5.01
CA THR A 79 -1.77 -22.01 6.04
C THR A 79 -0.50 -21.47 6.70
N PRO A 80 -0.11 -20.21 6.43
CA PRO A 80 1.05 -19.61 7.08
C PRO A 80 0.88 -19.53 8.60
N GLN A 81 1.93 -19.88 9.33
CA GLN A 81 1.96 -19.75 10.80
C GLN A 81 2.10 -18.29 11.25
N ALA A 82 2.71 -17.46 10.41
CA ALA A 82 2.87 -16.04 10.67
C ALA A 82 3.05 -15.30 9.34
N TRP A 83 2.53 -14.08 9.30
CA TRP A 83 2.70 -13.12 8.22
C TRP A 83 3.65 -12.02 8.63
N ARG A 84 4.41 -11.54 7.66
CA ARG A 84 5.32 -10.42 7.80
C ARG A 84 5.07 -9.49 6.63
N THR A 85 4.62 -8.28 6.93
CA THR A 85 4.39 -7.24 5.93
C THR A 85 5.48 -6.17 6.08
N VAL A 86 5.79 -5.47 5.00
CA VAL A 86 6.82 -4.43 4.97
C VAL A 86 6.27 -3.26 4.17
N GLY A 87 6.45 -2.03 4.66
CA GLY A 87 5.94 -0.82 4.01
C GLY A 87 6.64 0.44 4.47
N ASP A 88 6.63 1.45 3.60
CA ASP A 88 7.21 2.78 3.83
C ASP A 88 6.14 3.88 3.89
N SER A 89 4.87 3.50 3.70
CA SER A 89 3.75 4.42 3.65
C SER A 89 2.64 4.02 4.63
N ARG A 90 1.70 4.96 4.87
CA ARG A 90 0.52 4.71 5.70
C ARG A 90 -0.42 3.66 5.12
N THR A 91 -0.53 3.60 3.80
CA THR A 91 -1.45 2.68 3.14
C THR A 91 -0.95 1.23 3.21
N ASP A 92 0.35 1.00 3.38
CA ASP A 92 0.91 -0.35 3.52
C ASP A 92 0.45 -1.07 4.79
N TYR A 93 0.09 -0.33 5.85
CA TYR A 93 -0.47 -0.90 7.07
C TYR A 93 -1.77 -1.66 6.82
N ALA A 94 -2.52 -1.33 5.76
CA ALA A 94 -3.78 -1.99 5.44
C ALA A 94 -3.60 -3.50 5.18
N MET A 95 -2.41 -3.97 4.74
CA MET A 95 -2.13 -5.42 4.67
C MET A 95 -2.19 -6.06 6.06
N ALA A 96 -1.47 -5.46 7.02
CA ALA A 96 -1.37 -5.99 8.38
C ALA A 96 -2.67 -5.82 9.15
N ASP A 97 -3.37 -4.70 8.96
CA ASP A 97 -4.71 -4.49 9.53
C ASP A 97 -5.67 -5.59 9.06
N TRP A 98 -5.71 -5.86 7.75
CA TRP A 98 -6.58 -6.90 7.21
C TRP A 98 -6.20 -8.28 7.74
N LEU A 99 -4.91 -8.64 7.75
CA LEU A 99 -4.44 -9.93 8.27
C LEU A 99 -4.81 -10.10 9.76
N HIS A 100 -4.52 -9.09 10.58
CA HIS A 100 -4.84 -9.13 12.00
C HIS A 100 -6.35 -9.24 12.26
N HIS A 101 -7.16 -8.47 11.53
CA HIS A 101 -8.63 -8.50 11.66
C HIS A 101 -9.22 -9.87 11.28
N ASN A 102 -8.54 -10.62 10.41
CA ASN A 102 -8.94 -11.97 9.98
C ASN A 102 -8.17 -13.06 10.75
N ASP A 103 -7.75 -12.77 11.98
CA ASP A 103 -7.10 -13.71 12.92
C ASP A 103 -5.78 -14.33 12.42
N HIS A 104 -5.13 -13.71 11.43
CA HIS A 104 -3.79 -14.12 11.00
C HIS A 104 -2.72 -13.47 11.88
N PRO A 105 -1.80 -14.26 12.49
CA PRO A 105 -0.67 -13.70 13.22
C PRO A 105 0.20 -12.87 12.28
N VAL A 106 0.41 -11.60 12.57
CA VAL A 106 1.11 -10.67 11.68
C VAL A 106 2.03 -9.73 12.46
N LYS A 107 3.16 -9.39 11.83
CA LYS A 107 3.98 -8.22 12.19
C LYS A 107 4.14 -7.32 10.97
N HIS A 108 4.19 -6.02 11.19
CA HIS A 108 4.48 -5.04 10.14
C HIS A 108 5.87 -4.46 10.36
N VAL A 109 6.69 -4.40 9.31
CA VAL A 109 7.97 -3.70 9.32
C VAL A 109 7.78 -2.34 8.67
N ASP A 110 7.86 -1.29 9.48
CA ASP A 110 7.88 0.09 9.00
C ASP A 110 9.32 0.47 8.64
N VAL A 111 9.58 0.63 7.34
CA VAL A 111 10.90 0.99 6.82
C VAL A 111 11.07 2.50 6.65
N ARG A 112 10.12 3.32 7.12
CA ARG A 112 10.20 4.79 7.12
C ARG A 112 9.59 5.39 8.41
N PRO A 113 10.14 5.04 9.60
CA PRO A 113 9.52 5.43 10.87
C PRO A 113 9.59 6.93 11.17
N ALA A 114 10.39 7.70 10.43
CA ALA A 114 10.54 9.15 10.59
C ALA A 114 9.22 9.92 10.37
N ASP A 115 8.29 9.36 9.60
CA ASP A 115 6.96 9.94 9.39
C ASP A 115 6.02 9.69 10.59
N GLY A 116 6.51 8.99 11.64
CA GLY A 116 5.80 8.54 12.84
C GLY A 116 5.35 7.08 12.70
N VAL A 117 5.27 6.33 13.79
CA VAL A 117 4.77 4.93 13.76
C VAL A 117 3.36 4.89 14.37
N PRO A 118 2.33 4.40 13.66
CA PRO A 118 0.98 4.32 14.19
C PRO A 118 0.90 3.29 15.31
N VAL A 119 0.06 3.57 16.31
CA VAL A 119 -0.29 2.57 17.33
C VAL A 119 -1.23 1.54 16.72
N LYS A 120 -0.85 0.26 16.76
CA LYS A 120 -1.58 -0.86 16.18
C LYS A 120 -1.76 -2.00 17.19
N PRO A 121 -2.80 -2.85 17.03
CA PRO A 121 -3.03 -4.00 17.91
C PRO A 121 -2.11 -5.20 17.63
N TYR A 122 -1.14 -5.04 16.73
CA TYR A 122 -0.11 -6.01 16.36
C TYR A 122 1.27 -5.35 16.39
N ASP A 123 2.33 -6.16 16.39
CA ASP A 123 3.70 -5.66 16.44
C ASP A 123 4.05 -4.86 15.18
N VAL A 124 4.49 -3.63 15.39
CA VAL A 124 5.13 -2.80 14.37
C VAL A 124 6.61 -2.72 14.70
N LEU A 125 7.43 -3.24 13.79
CA LEU A 125 8.88 -3.34 13.92
C LEU A 125 9.54 -2.29 13.03
N THR A 126 10.70 -1.82 13.48
CA THR A 126 11.56 -0.87 12.78
C THR A 126 13.00 -1.37 12.85
N ALA A 127 13.93 -0.73 12.13
CA ALA A 127 15.34 -1.14 12.19
C ALA A 127 15.93 -1.12 13.62
N THR A 128 15.38 -0.30 14.53
CA THR A 128 15.83 -0.28 15.92
C THR A 128 15.52 -1.57 16.68
N ASP A 129 14.49 -2.32 16.28
CA ASP A 129 14.17 -3.63 16.86
C ASP A 129 15.22 -4.71 16.52
N LEU A 130 16.04 -4.46 15.50
CA LEU A 130 17.22 -5.25 15.17
C LEU A 130 18.51 -4.68 15.79
N GLY A 131 18.40 -3.63 16.61
CA GLY A 131 19.56 -2.92 17.17
C GLY A 131 20.31 -2.05 16.16
N LEU A 132 19.69 -1.73 15.02
CA LEU A 132 20.26 -0.85 14.00
C LEU A 132 19.91 0.62 14.27
N GLY A 133 20.65 1.53 13.63
CA GLY A 133 20.39 2.96 13.71
C GLY A 133 19.07 3.35 13.04
N GLY A 134 18.48 4.47 13.47
CA GLY A 134 17.24 5.01 12.87
C GLY A 134 17.43 5.58 11.45
N ASP A 135 18.66 5.64 10.97
CA ASP A 135 19.04 5.97 9.59
C ASP A 135 18.96 4.75 8.65
N VAL A 136 18.85 3.54 9.18
CA VAL A 136 18.60 2.33 8.39
C VAL A 136 17.11 2.27 8.04
N ILE A 137 16.78 2.62 6.81
CA ILE A 137 15.41 2.76 6.29
C ILE A 137 15.27 2.11 4.90
N HIS A 138 14.07 2.12 4.35
CA HIS A 138 13.71 1.59 3.03
C HIS A 138 14.29 0.18 2.79
N ASP A 139 15.00 -0.01 1.68
CA ASP A 139 15.56 -1.30 1.27
C ASP A 139 16.57 -1.88 2.27
N ASP A 140 17.35 -1.02 2.95
CA ASP A 140 18.35 -1.48 3.92
C ASP A 140 17.67 -2.09 5.17
N ALA A 141 16.60 -1.45 5.64
CA ALA A 141 15.78 -1.97 6.73
C ALA A 141 15.06 -3.26 6.32
N GLY A 142 14.41 -3.27 5.15
CA GLY A 142 13.75 -4.46 4.62
C GLY A 142 14.72 -5.65 4.45
N GLY A 143 15.90 -5.39 3.90
CA GLY A 143 16.96 -6.39 3.75
C GLY A 143 17.49 -6.91 5.08
N ALA A 144 17.60 -6.06 6.11
CA ALA A 144 18.02 -6.48 7.44
C ALA A 144 17.04 -7.46 8.08
N PHE A 145 15.73 -7.20 7.98
CA PHE A 145 14.71 -8.12 8.50
C PHE A 145 14.68 -9.44 7.75
N LEU A 146 14.78 -9.44 6.42
CA LEU A 146 14.85 -10.67 5.63
C LEU A 146 16.05 -11.53 6.03
N ARG A 147 17.23 -10.91 6.25
CA ARG A 147 18.42 -11.63 6.74
C ARG A 147 18.20 -12.21 8.14
N SER A 148 17.70 -11.40 9.06
CA SER A 148 17.43 -11.82 10.45
C SER A 148 16.44 -12.98 10.52
N TRP A 149 15.33 -12.93 9.78
CA TRP A 149 14.36 -14.02 9.77
C TRP A 149 14.90 -15.29 9.13
N ARG A 150 15.67 -15.18 8.04
CA ARG A 150 16.34 -16.32 7.44
C ARG A 150 17.30 -16.98 8.43
N GLU A 151 18.09 -16.21 9.16
CA GLU A 151 19.03 -16.73 10.17
C GLU A 151 18.29 -17.45 11.29
N ALA A 152 17.17 -16.89 11.76
CA ALA A 152 16.32 -17.53 12.76
C ALA A 152 15.62 -18.82 12.29
N MET A 153 15.56 -19.09 10.97
CA MET A 153 14.99 -20.31 10.41
C MET A 153 16.03 -21.42 10.18
N VAL A 154 17.32 -21.07 10.10
CA VAL A 154 18.41 -21.99 9.80
C VAL A 154 19.16 -22.44 11.08
N GLY A 155 19.06 -21.65 12.16
CA GLY A 155 19.55 -22.00 13.50
C GLY A 155 18.54 -22.81 14.29
#